data_AF-A0A2V9TF41-F1
#
_entry.id   AF-A0A2V9TF41-F1
#
_cell.length_a   1.000
_cell.length_b   1.000
_cell.length_c   1.000
_cell.angle_alpha   90.00
_cell.angle_beta   90.00
_cell.angle_gamma   90.00
#
_symmetry.space_group_name_H-M   'P 1'
#
loop_
_entity.id
_entity.type
_entity.pdbx_description
1 polymer ?
#
loop_
_entity_poly.entity_id
_entity_poly.type
_entity_poly.pdbx_seq_one_letter_code
_entity_poly.pdbx_strand_id
1 'polypeptide(L)'
;NGKSCGYYIDGYSESERHHTFRLTPAGDLLVLHSFTGGSDGGCSFGSLILDRSGNLYGAAGCGGAFAGAGAIFKLSPAGRDTVLYNFTGDNDGSGPVGPLVRDASGNLYGVTEFGGASSQGVVFKLDPSGNETVLHAFAGGADGAVPTAGVTTDASGNLYAPRLAAAPSAQV
;
A
#
# COMPACT_ATOMS: atom_id res chain seq x y z
N ASN A 1 25.60 -7.24 -3.13
CA ASN A 1 24.43 -8.04 -3.55
C ASN A 1 23.17 -7.27 -3.22
N GLY A 2 22.85 -6.30 -4.08
CA GLY A 2 21.75 -5.36 -3.90
C GLY A 2 20.43 -6.00 -4.31
N LYS A 3 19.52 -6.12 -3.35
CA LYS A 3 18.10 -6.27 -3.62
C LYS A 3 17.56 -4.86 -3.73
N SER A 4 17.55 -4.27 -4.92
CA SER A 4 16.81 -3.04 -5.15
C SER A 4 15.32 -3.41 -5.12
N CYS A 5 14.57 -2.89 -4.14
CA CYS A 5 13.13 -2.75 -4.30
C CYS A 5 12.93 -1.89 -5.54
N GLY A 6 12.49 -2.51 -6.64
CA GLY A 6 12.52 -1.92 -7.96
C GLY A 6 11.45 -0.85 -8.11
N TYR A 7 11.71 0.35 -7.58
CA TYR A 7 11.15 1.65 -8.00
C TYR A 7 11.87 2.77 -7.22
N TYR A 8 13.19 2.69 -7.10
CA TYR A 8 14.00 3.83 -6.65
C TYR A 8 14.14 4.78 -7.85
N ILE A 9 13.15 5.65 -8.07
CA ILE A 9 13.25 6.70 -9.09
C ILE A 9 14.00 7.87 -8.43
N ASP A 10 15.32 7.82 -8.51
CA ASP A 10 16.16 9.00 -8.29
C ASP A 10 15.76 10.05 -9.33
N GLY A 11 15.14 11.16 -8.89
CA GLY A 11 15.00 12.33 -9.77
C GLY A 11 13.70 13.12 -9.75
N TYR A 12 12.75 12.87 -8.84
CA TYR A 12 11.58 13.75 -8.77
C TYR A 12 11.99 15.16 -8.30
N SER A 13 11.83 16.12 -9.23
CA SER A 13 11.96 17.55 -8.94
C SER A 13 10.86 17.98 -7.94
N GLU A 14 11.03 19.11 -7.25
CA GLU A 14 10.03 19.63 -6.31
C GLU A 14 8.60 19.77 -6.91
N SER A 15 8.49 19.80 -8.24
CA SER A 15 7.26 19.86 -9.05
C SER A 15 6.58 18.52 -9.35
N GLU A 16 7.18 17.37 -9.01
CA GLU A 16 6.64 16.04 -9.33
C GLU A 16 6.29 15.23 -8.06
N ARG A 17 6.22 15.91 -6.92
CA ARG A 17 5.79 15.31 -5.65
C ARG A 17 4.34 14.86 -5.74
N HIS A 18 4.04 13.67 -5.22
CA HIS A 18 2.65 13.26 -5.08
C HIS A 18 1.96 14.12 -4.03
N HIS A 19 0.76 14.57 -4.36
CA HIS A 19 -0.06 15.39 -3.48
C HIS A 19 -1.35 14.66 -3.11
N THR A 20 -1.67 14.65 -1.83
CA THR A 20 -3.05 14.38 -1.40
C THR A 20 -3.76 15.72 -1.29
N PHE A 21 -4.89 15.87 -1.97
CA PHE A 21 -5.71 17.07 -1.92
C PHE A 21 -7.17 16.74 -1.61
N ARG A 22 -7.86 17.73 -1.05
CA ARG A 22 -9.31 17.73 -0.89
C ARG A 22 -9.91 18.72 -1.88
N LEU A 23 -10.88 18.27 -2.68
CA LEU A 23 -11.68 19.12 -3.55
C LEU A 23 -13.10 19.21 -2.99
N THR A 24 -13.61 20.43 -2.76
CA THR A 24 -15.00 20.62 -2.34
C THR A 24 -15.96 20.47 -3.52
N PRO A 25 -17.26 20.17 -3.31
CA PRO A 25 -18.25 20.20 -4.40
C PRO A 25 -18.37 21.57 -5.08
N ALA A 26 -17.95 22.65 -4.40
CA ALA A 26 -17.90 24.00 -4.96
C ALA A 26 -16.65 24.26 -5.82
N GLY A 27 -15.70 23.32 -5.86
CA GLY A 27 -14.48 23.42 -6.66
C GLY A 27 -13.25 23.96 -5.90
N ASP A 28 -13.34 24.15 -4.58
CA ASP A 28 -12.19 24.63 -3.79
C ASP A 28 -11.19 23.49 -3.58
N LEU A 29 -9.97 23.66 -4.08
CA LEU A 29 -8.89 22.69 -3.95
C LEU A 29 -7.97 23.07 -2.79
N LEU A 30 -7.74 22.13 -1.88
CA LEU A 30 -6.80 22.26 -0.76
C LEU A 30 -5.79 21.10 -0.81
N VAL A 31 -4.51 21.41 -0.98
CA VAL A 31 -3.44 20.42 -0.81
C VAL A 31 -3.33 20.10 0.68
N LEU A 32 -3.59 18.84 1.03
CA LEU A 32 -3.50 18.33 2.40
C LEU A 32 -2.08 17.89 2.76
N HIS A 33 -1.37 17.28 1.80
CA HIS A 33 -0.02 16.81 2.01
C HIS A 33 0.75 16.66 0.70
N SER A 34 2.06 16.89 0.77
CA SER A 34 3.02 16.71 -0.31
C SER A 34 4.09 15.77 0.17
N PHE A 35 4.13 14.57 -0.40
CA PHE A 35 5.07 13.52 0.00
C PHE A 35 6.51 13.91 -0.36
N THR A 36 7.45 13.54 0.50
CA THR A 36 8.87 13.87 0.29
C THR A 36 9.63 12.83 -0.53
N GLY A 37 9.09 11.61 -0.70
CA GLY A 37 9.84 10.48 -1.26
C GLY A 37 10.71 9.74 -0.25
N GLY A 38 10.83 10.28 0.96
CA GLY A 38 11.60 9.70 2.07
C GLY A 38 10.77 8.72 2.90
N SER A 39 10.84 8.82 4.22
CA SER A 39 10.16 7.90 5.15
C SER A 39 8.63 7.93 5.08
N ASP A 40 8.06 9.00 4.54
CA ASP A 40 6.62 9.18 4.29
C ASP A 40 6.14 8.59 2.96
N GLY A 41 7.07 8.12 2.11
CA GLY A 41 6.77 7.53 0.81
C GLY A 41 6.85 8.53 -0.35
N GLY A 42 6.81 8.03 -1.60
CA GLY A 42 7.08 8.85 -2.79
C GLY A 42 6.24 8.57 -4.02
N CYS A 43 5.62 7.39 -4.11
CA CYS A 43 4.81 6.96 -5.25
C CYS A 43 3.47 6.47 -4.71
N SER A 44 2.39 7.17 -4.99
CA SER A 44 1.06 6.72 -4.60
C SER A 44 0.49 5.86 -5.74
N PHE A 45 0.48 4.54 -5.54
CA PHE A 45 -0.22 3.60 -6.43
C PHE A 45 -1.54 3.10 -5.82
N GLY A 46 -1.94 3.62 -4.66
CA GLY A 46 -3.10 3.17 -3.90
C GLY A 46 -4.21 4.21 -3.81
N SER A 47 -5.46 3.75 -3.83
CA SER A 47 -6.62 4.61 -3.54
C SER A 47 -6.70 4.91 -2.04
N LEU A 48 -7.15 6.12 -1.68
CA LEU A 48 -7.35 6.54 -0.29
C LEU A 48 -8.68 6.02 0.25
N ILE A 49 -8.70 5.63 1.53
CA ILE A 49 -9.94 5.38 2.28
C ILE A 49 -10.11 6.39 3.41
N LEU A 50 -11.36 6.68 3.77
CA LEU A 50 -11.70 7.56 4.88
C LEU A 50 -12.28 6.78 6.06
N ASP A 51 -11.95 7.23 7.27
CA ASP A 51 -12.76 6.91 8.46
C ASP A 51 -13.87 7.94 8.72
N ARG A 52 -14.73 7.65 9.70
CA ARG A 52 -15.84 8.55 10.09
C ARG A 52 -15.37 9.89 10.68
N SER A 53 -14.12 9.97 11.12
CA SER A 53 -13.51 11.19 11.65
C SER A 53 -12.84 12.02 10.54
N GLY A 54 -12.90 11.57 9.29
CA GLY A 54 -12.32 12.23 8.13
C GLY A 54 -10.82 11.99 7.96
N ASN A 55 -10.21 11.05 8.69
CA ASN A 55 -8.82 10.68 8.44
C ASN A 55 -8.74 9.87 7.14
N LEU A 56 -7.78 10.23 6.31
CA LEU A 56 -7.42 9.52 5.08
C LEU A 56 -6.35 8.48 5.41
N TYR A 57 -6.44 7.31 4.82
CA TYR A 57 -5.46 6.24 4.91
C TYR A 57 -5.07 5.81 3.51
N GLY A 58 -3.79 5.51 3.31
CA GLY A 58 -3.29 5.10 2.00
C GLY A 58 -2.04 4.26 2.09
N ALA A 59 -1.73 3.64 0.95
CA ALA A 59 -0.49 2.94 0.70
C ALA A 59 0.42 3.79 -0.19
N ALA A 60 1.66 3.98 0.26
CA ALA A 60 2.75 4.51 -0.56
C ALA A 60 3.59 3.34 -1.05
N GLY A 61 3.53 3.07 -2.36
CA GLY A 61 4.16 1.90 -2.98
C GLY A 61 5.68 2.04 -3.18
N CYS A 62 6.22 3.23 -2.99
CA CYS A 62 7.66 3.47 -3.00
C CYS A 62 8.04 4.48 -1.90
N GLY A 63 9.33 4.57 -1.57
CA GLY A 63 9.84 5.32 -0.41
C GLY A 63 9.73 4.49 0.88
N GLY A 64 9.58 5.14 2.04
CA GLY A 64 9.61 4.47 3.33
C GLY A 64 11.03 4.17 3.83
N ALA A 65 11.13 3.70 5.08
CA ALA A 65 12.40 3.63 5.81
C ALA A 65 13.40 2.56 5.29
N PHE A 66 12.93 1.56 4.54
CA PHE A 66 13.74 0.39 4.15
C PHE A 66 13.90 0.31 2.63
N ALA A 67 14.89 1.03 2.11
CA ALA A 67 15.31 0.98 0.70
C ALA A 67 14.17 1.18 -0.32
N GLY A 68 13.15 1.97 0.02
CA GLY A 68 12.05 2.25 -0.90
C GLY A 68 10.92 1.20 -0.89
N ALA A 69 10.86 0.29 0.08
CA ALA A 69 9.87 -0.80 0.15
C ALA A 69 8.41 -0.33 0.34
N GLY A 70 8.18 0.94 0.68
CA GLY A 70 6.86 1.53 0.84
C GLY A 70 6.35 1.56 2.28
N ALA A 71 5.21 2.22 2.47
CA ALA A 71 4.63 2.47 3.79
C ALA A 71 3.09 2.56 3.75
N ILE A 72 2.46 2.32 4.90
CA ILE A 72 1.06 2.68 5.16
C ILE A 72 1.04 3.97 5.96
N PHE A 73 0.26 4.95 5.53
CA PHE A 73 0.18 6.26 6.16
C PHE A 73 -1.26 6.64 6.50
N LYS A 74 -1.37 7.64 7.38
CA LYS A 74 -2.61 8.29 7.79
C LYS A 74 -2.45 9.80 7.71
N LEU A 75 -3.40 10.46 7.06
CA LEU A 75 -3.52 11.92 7.01
C LEU A 75 -4.76 12.36 7.79
N SER A 76 -4.58 13.27 8.74
CA SER A 76 -5.72 13.90 9.42
C SER A 76 -6.40 14.95 8.52
N PRO A 77 -7.65 15.35 8.80
CA PRO A 77 -8.30 16.46 8.10
C PRO A 77 -7.51 17.79 8.15
N ALA A 78 -6.62 17.93 9.14
CA ALA A 78 -5.74 19.08 9.29
C ALA A 78 -4.42 18.96 8.51
N GLY A 79 -4.25 17.91 7.68
CA GLY A 79 -3.05 17.68 6.87
C GLY A 79 -1.87 17.09 7.64
N ARG A 80 -2.07 16.62 8.88
CA ARG A 80 -1.01 15.96 9.64
C ARG A 80 -0.82 14.53 9.13
N ASP A 81 0.36 14.27 8.58
CA ASP A 81 0.80 12.94 8.19
C ASP A 81 1.30 12.11 9.39
N THR A 82 1.13 10.80 9.30
CA THR A 82 1.57 9.80 10.27
C THR A 82 1.79 8.49 9.53
N VAL A 83 3.05 8.05 9.49
CA VAL A 83 3.38 6.71 9.02
C VAL A 83 2.92 5.69 10.07
N LEU A 84 2.04 4.78 9.65
CA LEU A 84 1.51 3.72 10.49
C LEU A 84 2.38 2.46 10.42
N TYR A 85 2.98 2.19 9.27
CA TYR A 85 3.85 1.02 9.07
C TYR A 85 4.83 1.26 7.93
N ASN A 86 6.07 0.80 8.10
CA ASN A 86 7.08 0.75 7.03
C ASN A 86 7.35 -0.73 6.72
N PHE A 87 7.17 -1.10 5.45
CA PHE A 87 7.53 -2.43 4.99
C PHE A 87 9.05 -2.58 4.93
N THR A 88 9.55 -3.76 5.26
CA THR A 88 10.99 -4.07 5.20
C THR A 88 11.43 -4.52 3.81
N GLY A 89 10.49 -5.01 2.99
CA GLY A 89 10.77 -5.60 1.69
C GLY A 89 11.11 -7.09 1.72
N ASP A 90 11.15 -7.69 2.90
CA ASP A 90 11.37 -9.12 3.09
C ASP A 90 10.04 -9.86 3.27
N ASN A 91 9.83 -10.53 4.41
CA ASN A 91 8.68 -11.42 4.63
C ASN A 91 7.33 -10.70 4.75
N ASP A 92 7.35 -9.43 5.13
CA ASP A 92 6.18 -8.55 5.27
C ASP A 92 5.76 -7.89 3.94
N GLY A 93 6.56 -8.05 2.88
CA GLY A 93 6.25 -7.53 1.55
C GLY A 93 6.95 -6.21 1.20
N SER A 94 6.82 -5.78 -0.06
CA SER A 94 7.21 -4.46 -0.56
C SER A 94 6.29 -4.02 -1.70
N GLY A 95 6.19 -2.70 -1.88
CA GLY A 95 5.31 -2.11 -2.87
C GLY A 95 3.85 -2.35 -2.51
N PRO A 96 3.34 -1.81 -1.38
CA PRO A 96 1.91 -1.87 -1.10
C PRO A 96 1.12 -1.15 -2.20
N VAL A 97 0.09 -1.80 -2.74
CA VAL A 97 -0.66 -1.34 -3.92
C VAL A 97 -2.17 -1.41 -3.72
N GLY A 98 -2.91 -0.57 -4.47
CA GLY A 98 -4.37 -0.57 -4.50
C GLY A 98 -5.05 0.03 -3.25
N PRO A 99 -6.40 0.08 -3.22
CA PRO A 99 -7.15 0.48 -2.02
C PRO A 99 -6.88 -0.45 -0.84
N LEU A 100 -6.74 0.15 0.35
CA LEU A 100 -6.87 -0.55 1.61
C LEU A 100 -8.35 -0.83 1.91
N VAL A 101 -8.63 -1.88 2.68
CA VAL A 101 -9.93 -2.08 3.32
C VAL A 101 -9.79 -1.78 4.80
N ARG A 102 -10.80 -1.14 5.40
CA ARG A 102 -10.86 -0.92 6.84
C ARG A 102 -12.08 -1.59 7.44
N ASP A 103 -11.87 -2.44 8.44
CA ASP A 103 -12.98 -3.05 9.17
C ASP A 103 -13.55 -2.13 10.27
N ALA A 104 -14.61 -2.59 10.94
CA ALA A 104 -15.28 -1.85 12.01
C ALA A 104 -14.38 -1.64 13.25
N SER A 105 -13.44 -2.55 13.50
CA SER A 105 -12.44 -2.45 14.56
C SER A 105 -11.29 -1.51 14.21
N GLY A 106 -11.21 -1.08 12.95
CA GLY A 106 -10.22 -0.17 12.43
C GLY A 106 -8.93 -0.82 11.94
N ASN A 107 -8.92 -2.15 11.79
CA ASN A 107 -7.81 -2.81 11.13
C ASN A 107 -7.84 -2.47 9.64
N LEU A 108 -6.65 -2.29 9.06
CA LEU A 108 -6.42 -2.08 7.65
C LEU A 108 -5.98 -3.38 7.00
N TYR A 109 -6.49 -3.68 5.81
CA TYR A 109 -6.12 -4.85 5.02
C TYR A 109 -5.68 -4.39 3.66
N GLY A 110 -4.65 -5.02 3.14
CA GLY A 110 -4.09 -4.66 1.85
C GLY A 110 -3.20 -5.74 1.30
N VAL A 111 -2.51 -5.40 0.23
CA VAL A 111 -1.63 -6.28 -0.50
C VAL A 111 -0.33 -5.57 -0.85
N THR A 112 0.74 -6.35 -0.97
CA THR A 112 2.01 -5.90 -1.53
C THR A 112 2.26 -6.60 -2.86
N GLU A 113 2.88 -5.90 -3.80
CA GLU A 113 3.22 -6.43 -5.12
C GLU A 113 4.37 -7.45 -5.04
N PHE A 114 5.32 -7.21 -4.14
CA PHE A 114 6.54 -8.00 -3.98
C PHE A 114 6.77 -8.39 -2.52
N GLY A 115 7.85 -9.15 -2.29
CA GLY A 115 8.24 -9.70 -0.99
C GLY A 115 7.42 -10.94 -0.60
N GLY A 116 7.43 -11.29 0.68
CA GLY A 116 6.96 -12.59 1.16
C GLY A 116 7.95 -13.72 0.85
N ALA A 117 7.67 -14.92 1.35
CA ALA A 117 8.61 -16.06 1.29
C ALA A 117 9.08 -16.43 -0.13
N SER A 118 8.23 -16.20 -1.15
CA SER A 118 8.55 -16.46 -2.55
C SER A 118 8.77 -15.19 -3.39
N SER A 119 8.80 -14.00 -2.77
CA SER A 119 8.92 -12.71 -3.45
C SER A 119 7.74 -12.34 -4.38
N GLN A 120 6.57 -12.97 -4.20
CA GLN A 120 5.39 -12.80 -5.07
C GLN A 120 4.29 -11.91 -4.47
N GLY A 121 4.58 -11.25 -3.34
CA GLY A 121 3.64 -10.39 -2.62
C GLY A 121 2.97 -11.08 -1.43
N VAL A 122 2.35 -10.28 -0.57
CA VAL A 122 1.57 -10.75 0.58
C VAL A 122 0.20 -10.09 0.66
N VAL A 123 -0.75 -10.75 1.32
CA VAL A 123 -1.93 -10.12 1.92
C VAL A 123 -1.59 -9.83 3.37
N PHE A 124 -1.74 -8.58 3.80
CA PHE A 124 -1.44 -8.17 5.17
C PHE A 124 -2.68 -7.60 5.88
N LYS A 125 -2.59 -7.61 7.20
CA LYS A 125 -3.45 -6.86 8.12
C LYS A 125 -2.58 -5.93 8.95
N LEU A 126 -3.01 -4.70 9.16
CA LEU A 126 -2.39 -3.74 10.08
C LEU A 126 -3.43 -3.30 11.12
N ASP A 127 -3.17 -3.56 12.39
CA ASP A 127 -4.06 -3.15 13.46
C ASP A 127 -3.91 -1.65 13.82
N PRO A 128 -4.86 -1.05 14.56
CA PRO A 128 -4.77 0.36 14.97
C PRO A 128 -3.57 0.72 15.85
N SER A 129 -2.87 -0.27 16.41
CA SER A 129 -1.67 -0.08 17.23
C SER A 129 -0.39 -0.11 16.38
N GLY A 130 -0.51 -0.35 15.07
CA GLY A 130 0.62 -0.41 14.14
C GLY A 130 1.23 -1.80 14.02
N ASN A 131 0.59 -2.85 14.52
CA ASN A 131 1.10 -4.21 14.34
C ASN A 131 0.64 -4.78 13.00
N GLU A 132 1.60 -5.08 12.13
CA GLU A 132 1.37 -5.77 10.87
C GLU A 132 1.33 -7.29 11.09
N THR A 133 0.52 -7.98 10.28
CA THR A 133 0.46 -9.43 10.22
C THR A 133 0.21 -9.89 8.79
N VAL A 134 1.13 -10.69 8.28
CA VAL A 134 0.96 -11.41 7.01
C VAL A 134 -0.14 -12.46 7.18
N LEU A 135 -1.24 -12.28 6.45
CA LEU A 135 -2.36 -13.24 6.40
C LEU A 135 -2.12 -14.31 5.35
N HIS A 136 -1.43 -13.97 4.26
CA HIS A 136 -1.09 -14.89 3.20
C HIS A 136 0.16 -14.41 2.44
N ALA A 137 1.06 -15.32 2.10
CA ALA A 137 2.18 -15.05 1.21
C ALA A 137 2.00 -15.87 -0.07
N PHE A 138 2.00 -15.21 -1.22
CA PHE A 138 1.80 -15.88 -2.51
C PHE A 138 3.05 -16.65 -2.91
N ALA A 139 2.86 -17.83 -3.52
CA ALA A 139 3.93 -18.67 -4.04
C ALA A 139 4.13 -18.53 -5.56
N GLY A 140 3.24 -17.83 -6.27
CA GLY A 140 3.32 -17.63 -7.72
C GLY A 140 2.78 -18.80 -8.56
N GLY A 141 2.25 -19.84 -7.91
CA GLY A 141 1.77 -21.06 -8.55
C GLY A 141 0.25 -21.09 -8.65
N ALA A 142 -0.37 -22.10 -8.04
CA ALA A 142 -1.83 -22.29 -8.05
C ALA A 142 -2.58 -21.15 -7.35
N ASP A 143 -1.95 -20.48 -6.40
CA ASP A 143 -2.43 -19.31 -5.67
C ASP A 143 -2.27 -17.99 -6.45
N GLY A 144 -1.43 -17.97 -7.48
CA GLY A 144 -1.19 -16.81 -8.35
C GLY A 144 -0.04 -15.93 -7.85
N ALA A 145 0.18 -14.81 -8.54
CA ALA A 145 1.22 -13.83 -8.21
C ALA A 145 0.65 -12.41 -8.30
N VAL A 146 1.38 -11.44 -7.75
CA VAL A 146 1.24 -10.00 -8.06
C VAL A 146 -0.21 -9.53 -7.95
N PRO A 147 -0.72 -9.31 -6.74
CA PRO A 147 -2.00 -8.65 -6.57
C PRO A 147 -1.89 -7.21 -7.13
N THR A 148 -2.49 -6.98 -8.30
CA THR A 148 -2.39 -5.71 -9.05
C THR A 148 -3.46 -4.68 -8.67
N ALA A 149 -4.42 -5.08 -7.85
CA ALA A 149 -5.48 -4.21 -7.36
C ALA A 149 -5.82 -4.55 -5.91
N GLY A 150 -6.42 -3.57 -5.22
CA GLY A 150 -6.68 -3.66 -3.79
C GLY A 150 -7.74 -4.70 -3.43
N VAL A 151 -7.87 -4.92 -2.13
CA VAL A 151 -8.76 -5.94 -1.55
C VAL A 151 -10.17 -5.35 -1.37
N THR A 152 -11.20 -6.19 -1.35
CA THR A 152 -12.55 -5.84 -0.87
C THR A 152 -13.03 -6.86 0.16
N THR A 153 -14.04 -6.54 0.96
CA THR A 153 -14.59 -7.45 1.97
C THR A 153 -16.09 -7.66 1.85
N ASP A 154 -16.57 -8.81 2.35
CA ASP A 154 -17.99 -9.01 2.62
C ASP A 154 -18.35 -8.73 4.10
N ALA A 155 -19.65 -8.79 4.40
CA ALA A 155 -20.18 -8.56 5.75
C ALA A 155 -19.74 -9.61 6.78
N SER A 156 -19.20 -10.76 6.33
CA SER A 156 -18.65 -11.81 7.19
C SER A 156 -17.15 -11.63 7.45
N GLY A 157 -16.52 -10.63 6.83
CA GLY A 157 -15.10 -10.33 6.98
C GLY A 157 -14.19 -11.13 6.04
N ASN A 158 -14.75 -11.83 5.03
CA ASN A 158 -13.91 -12.48 4.02
C ASN A 158 -13.26 -11.43 3.12
N LEU A 159 -11.99 -11.64 2.78
CA LEU A 159 -11.20 -10.77 1.91
C LEU A 159 -11.20 -11.32 0.48
N TYR A 160 -11.47 -10.45 -0.49
CA TYR A 160 -11.43 -10.77 -1.92
C TYR A 160 -10.39 -9.86 -2.59
N ALA A 161 -9.33 -10.46 -3.12
CA ALA A 161 -8.29 -9.76 -3.84
C ALA A 161 -8.23 -10.25 -5.28
N PRO A 162 -8.18 -9.36 -6.28
CA PRO A 162 -7.91 -9.76 -7.66
C PRO A 162 -6.47 -10.28 -7.76
N ARG A 163 -6.31 -11.46 -8.37
CA ARG A 163 -5.01 -12.10 -8.58
C ARG A 163 -4.63 -12.05 -10.06
N LEU A 164 -3.33 -11.93 -10.37
CA LEU A 164 -2.82 -12.32 -11.67
C LEU A 164 -2.65 -13.85 -11.65
N ALA A 165 -3.43 -14.56 -12.47
CA ALA A 165 -3.23 -15.99 -12.64
C ALA A 165 -1.88 -16.22 -13.34
N ALA A 166 -1.09 -17.18 -12.87
CA ALA A 166 0.06 -17.65 -13.63
C ALA A 166 -0.43 -18.11 -15.01
N ALA A 167 0.24 -17.67 -16.08
CA ALA A 167 0.01 -18.25 -17.40
C ALA A 167 0.18 -19.77 -17.29
N PRO A 168 -0.69 -20.60 -17.88
CA PRO A 168 -0.51 -22.05 -17.85
C PRO A 168 0.89 -22.32 -18.40
N SER A 169 1.71 -23.02 -17.63
CA SER A 169 3.02 -23.46 -18.09
C SER A 169 2.78 -24.24 -19.39
N ALA A 170 3.27 -23.73 -20.51
CA ALA A 170 3.36 -24.50 -21.72
C ALA A 170 4.35 -25.64 -21.42
N GLN A 171 3.81 -26.80 -21.09
CA GLN A 171 4.57 -28.05 -21.11
C GLN A 171 5.02 -28.25 -22.56
N VAL A 172 6.33 -28.16 -22.80
CA VAL A 172 6.98 -28.68 -24.01
C VAL A 172 7.95 -29.76 -23.58
#